data_AF-A0A1X3IUD1-F1
#
_entry.id   AF-A0A1X3IUD1-F1
#
_cell.length_a   1.000
_cell.length_b   1.000
_cell.length_c   1.000
_cell.angle_alpha   90.00
_cell.angle_beta   90.00
_cell.angle_gamma   90.00
#
_symmetry.space_group_name_H-M   'P 1'
#
loop_
_entity.id
_entity.type
_entity.pdbx_description
1 polymer ?
#
loop_
_entity_poly.entity_id
_entity_poly.type
_entity_poly.pdbx_seq_one_letter_code
_entity_poly.pdbx_strand_id
1 'polypeptide(L)'
;MSDIIYLTITGEQQGCISSRCGTSASIGNRWQIGHEDEIFAFSLSNSITNTGKGSQLHGLSFCKLIDKSSPLLINAINNNEQLFMEFDFYRINRFGRWEKYYNIQLRGALLSAINHLFTENNLDTEAITVSYEYILSRHLIANTEFSYLAFPDNYNRLFIPRPKTKAGNGFKTLNSKAVGRLLAAGGIYNGNIEGFRETADKLGGDAPAGYDQFMDNKGLLIAGASIVAGAVLGRMRLPDLESLEHFGARGAVSGRPFNPDLAGGPIENLTTDGVTINREGIAIVEKHIARFGHDPVNEVMINRLKDIEKGKIPPEQVDLNFYTHECREYQRYCNLGWETGQPDGDAGYALWNHTHTATLEDYKLKGELNDLYHQDALDYDN
;
A
#
# COMPACT_ATOMS: atom_id res chain seq x y z
N MET A 1 27.16 11.41 -22.13
CA MET A 1 25.92 10.62 -22.28
C MET A 1 24.83 11.41 -21.58
N SER A 2 23.70 11.63 -22.24
CA SER A 2 22.58 12.40 -21.70
C SER A 2 21.98 11.68 -20.48
N ASP A 3 21.34 12.44 -19.60
CA ASP A 3 20.59 11.90 -18.46
C ASP A 3 19.51 10.94 -18.95
N ILE A 4 19.34 9.81 -18.24
CA ILE A 4 18.36 8.78 -18.59
C ILE A 4 17.10 9.00 -17.74
N ILE A 5 15.93 8.93 -18.38
CA ILE A 5 14.64 9.06 -17.72
C ILE A 5 13.88 7.75 -17.89
N TYR A 6 13.52 7.14 -16.76
CA TYR A 6 12.63 5.98 -16.70
C TYR A 6 11.25 6.40 -16.23
N LEU A 7 10.23 5.84 -16.87
CA LEU A 7 8.84 6.17 -16.61
C LEU A 7 8.08 4.92 -16.17
N THR A 8 7.50 4.96 -14.98
CA THR A 8 6.49 4.01 -14.53
C THR A 8 5.11 4.63 -14.70
N ILE A 9 4.23 3.94 -15.43
CA ILE A 9 2.82 4.32 -15.60
C ILE A 9 1.95 3.21 -15.02
N THR A 10 1.00 3.61 -14.19
CA THR A 10 -0.10 2.76 -13.73
C THR A 10 -1.41 3.47 -14.03
N GLY A 11 -2.34 2.77 -14.69
CA GLY A 11 -3.69 3.26 -14.90
C GLY A 11 -4.65 2.70 -13.86
N GLU A 12 -5.70 3.46 -13.56
CA GLU A 12 -6.77 3.06 -12.65
C GLU A 12 -7.46 1.76 -13.06
N GLN A 13 -7.70 1.58 -14.36
CA GLN A 13 -8.42 0.44 -14.93
C GLN A 13 -7.46 -0.62 -15.47
N GLN A 14 -6.37 -0.19 -16.13
CA GLN A 14 -5.43 -1.08 -16.81
C GLN A 14 -4.33 -1.62 -15.90
N GLY A 15 -4.19 -1.10 -14.67
CA GLY A 15 -3.11 -1.48 -13.77
C GLY A 15 -1.75 -1.05 -14.33
N CYS A 16 -0.72 -1.90 -14.18
CA CYS A 16 0.65 -1.53 -14.53
C CYS A 16 0.89 -1.49 -16.05
N ILE A 17 0.59 -0.34 -16.68
CA ILE A 17 0.78 -0.08 -18.11
C ILE A 17 2.25 -0.27 -18.53
N SER A 18 3.17 0.20 -17.68
CA SER A 18 4.62 0.12 -17.90
C SER A 18 5.22 -1.28 -17.76
N SER A 19 4.47 -2.27 -17.26
CA SER A 19 5.01 -3.62 -17.05
C SER A 19 5.51 -4.24 -18.34
N ARG A 20 6.71 -4.81 -18.32
CA ARG A 20 7.41 -5.43 -19.45
C ARG A 20 7.69 -4.50 -20.65
N CYS A 21 7.57 -3.18 -20.50
CA CYS A 21 7.87 -2.24 -21.59
C CYS A 21 9.37 -2.13 -21.90
N GLY A 22 10.22 -2.29 -20.90
CA GLY A 22 11.68 -2.28 -21.04
C GLY A 22 12.27 -3.63 -21.42
N THR A 23 11.52 -4.49 -22.11
CA THR A 23 11.97 -5.84 -22.51
C THR A 23 12.35 -5.89 -23.99
N SER A 24 13.13 -6.91 -24.37
CA SER A 24 13.53 -7.14 -25.77
C SER A 24 12.33 -7.32 -26.72
N ALA A 25 11.23 -7.90 -26.25
CA ALA A 25 10.01 -8.04 -27.02
C ALA A 25 9.31 -6.70 -27.33
N SER A 26 9.57 -5.67 -26.52
CA SER A 26 8.92 -4.36 -26.61
C SER A 26 9.77 -3.34 -27.38
N ILE A 27 11.06 -3.23 -27.05
CA ILE A 27 11.97 -2.21 -27.61
C ILE A 27 13.22 -2.79 -28.30
N GLY A 28 13.22 -4.10 -28.57
CA GLY A 28 14.33 -4.77 -29.25
C GLY A 28 15.64 -4.65 -28.47
N ASN A 29 16.75 -4.43 -29.18
CA ASN A 29 18.10 -4.37 -28.59
C ASN A 29 18.36 -3.16 -27.68
N ARG A 30 17.37 -2.27 -27.48
CA ARG A 30 17.49 -1.09 -26.62
C ARG A 30 17.10 -1.35 -25.16
N TRP A 31 16.62 -2.56 -24.88
CA TRP A 31 16.28 -2.97 -23.52
C TRP A 31 17.49 -2.95 -22.59
N GLN A 32 17.24 -2.68 -21.31
CA GLN A 32 18.28 -2.60 -20.28
C GLN A 32 17.89 -3.48 -19.10
N ILE A 33 18.88 -4.18 -18.54
CA ILE A 33 18.67 -5.06 -17.39
C ILE A 33 18.29 -4.24 -16.14
N GLY A 34 17.28 -4.69 -15.40
CA GLY A 34 16.78 -4.02 -14.20
C GLY A 34 15.77 -2.90 -14.45
N HIS A 35 15.40 -2.67 -15.71
CA HIS A 35 14.42 -1.67 -16.14
C HIS A 35 13.27 -2.30 -16.97
N GLU A 36 12.99 -3.58 -16.76
CA GLU A 36 12.05 -4.36 -17.58
C GLU A 36 10.61 -3.86 -17.46
N ASP A 37 10.22 -3.37 -16.28
CA ASP A 37 8.88 -2.83 -15.98
C ASP A 37 8.82 -1.29 -16.04
N GLU A 38 9.75 -0.68 -16.77
CA GLU A 38 9.86 0.77 -16.92
C GLU A 38 9.94 1.14 -18.41
N ILE A 39 9.40 2.31 -18.74
CA ILE A 39 9.41 2.88 -20.07
C ILE A 39 10.60 3.81 -20.21
N PHE A 40 11.30 3.75 -21.34
CA PHE A 40 12.38 4.68 -21.64
C PHE A 40 11.83 5.99 -22.23
N ALA A 41 12.05 7.11 -21.55
CA ALA A 41 11.67 8.45 -22.03
C ALA A 41 12.91 9.24 -22.48
N PHE A 42 12.87 9.81 -23.68
CA PHE A 42 13.98 10.58 -24.27
C PHE A 42 13.99 12.03 -23.83
N SER A 43 12.81 12.61 -23.68
CA SER A 43 12.67 14.01 -23.33
C SER A 43 11.44 14.21 -22.47
N LEU A 44 11.54 15.19 -21.57
CA LEU A 44 10.46 15.65 -20.73
C LEU A 44 10.54 17.18 -20.71
N SER A 45 9.41 17.80 -21.03
CA SER A 45 9.22 19.24 -20.96
C SER A 45 8.07 19.50 -20.01
N ASN A 46 8.37 20.21 -18.93
CA ASN A 46 7.38 20.74 -18.02
C ASN A 46 7.50 22.27 -18.07
N SER A 47 6.38 22.96 -18.27
CA SER A 47 6.34 24.42 -18.31
C SER A 47 5.43 24.92 -17.20
N ILE A 48 5.96 25.84 -16.39
CA ILE A 48 5.22 26.47 -15.30
C ILE A 48 5.38 27.97 -15.51
N THR A 49 4.27 28.66 -15.72
CA THR A 49 4.28 30.12 -15.88
C THR A 49 3.71 30.79 -14.63
N ASN A 50 4.23 31.95 -14.27
CA ASN A 50 3.71 32.74 -13.16
C ASN A 50 2.84 33.87 -13.73
N THR A 51 1.57 33.89 -13.38
CA THR A 51 0.61 34.91 -13.86
C THR A 51 0.62 36.19 -13.00
N GLY A 52 1.42 36.23 -11.93
CA GLY A 52 1.42 37.31 -10.94
C GLY A 52 0.29 37.19 -9.90
N LYS A 53 -0.69 36.29 -10.12
CA LYS A 53 -1.74 35.92 -9.15
C LYS A 53 -1.64 34.47 -8.68
N GLY A 54 -0.66 33.72 -9.19
CA GLY A 54 -0.43 32.30 -8.89
C GLY A 54 0.34 31.61 -10.02
N SER A 55 0.89 30.43 -9.69
CA SER A 55 1.52 29.54 -10.67
C SER A 55 0.46 28.91 -11.58
N GLN A 56 0.59 29.09 -12.88
CA GLN A 56 -0.16 28.35 -13.89
C GLN A 56 0.72 27.20 -14.38
N LEU A 57 0.39 25.99 -13.93
CA LEU A 57 1.01 24.78 -14.44
C LEU A 57 0.49 24.51 -15.85
N HIS A 58 1.38 24.38 -16.82
CA HIS A 58 1.05 23.79 -18.10
C HIS A 58 1.17 22.27 -18.00
N GLY A 59 0.42 21.56 -18.85
CA GLY A 59 0.54 20.11 -18.96
C GLY A 59 1.99 19.67 -19.21
N LEU A 60 2.34 18.49 -18.73
CA LEU A 60 3.66 17.90 -18.90
C LEU A 60 3.68 17.16 -20.24
N SER A 61 4.73 17.38 -21.03
CA SER A 61 4.91 16.67 -22.30
C SER A 61 6.18 15.84 -22.25
N PHE A 62 6.11 14.59 -22.70
CA PHE A 62 7.27 13.72 -22.80
C PHE A 62 7.28 12.93 -24.10
N CYS A 63 8.47 12.47 -24.50
CA CYS A 63 8.67 11.67 -25.70
C CYS A 63 9.27 10.31 -25.34
N LYS A 64 8.72 9.24 -25.91
CA LYS A 64 9.21 7.85 -25.75
C LYS A 64 9.23 7.13 -27.10
N LEU A 65 9.85 5.95 -27.15
CA LEU A 65 9.73 5.05 -28.30
C LEU A 65 8.31 4.49 -28.41
N ILE A 66 7.93 4.09 -29.62
CA ILE A 66 6.83 3.14 -29.79
C ILE A 66 7.22 1.83 -29.11
N ASP A 67 6.40 1.37 -28.17
CA ASP A 67 6.66 0.18 -27.36
C ASP A 67 5.35 -0.52 -26.97
N LYS A 68 5.42 -1.54 -26.11
CA LYS A 68 4.25 -2.29 -25.62
C LYS A 68 3.17 -1.41 -24.97
N SER A 69 3.54 -0.29 -24.35
CA SER A 69 2.57 0.63 -23.71
C SER A 69 1.83 1.53 -24.69
N SER A 70 2.32 1.74 -25.92
CA SER A 70 1.67 2.63 -26.90
C SER A 70 0.18 2.33 -27.12
N PRO A 71 -0.26 1.08 -27.38
CA PRO A 71 -1.70 0.77 -27.49
C PRO A 71 -2.47 0.92 -26.16
N LEU A 72 -1.82 0.70 -25.01
CA LEU A 72 -2.45 0.88 -23.69
C LEU A 72 -2.69 2.36 -23.39
N LEU A 73 -1.79 3.25 -23.84
CA LEU A 73 -1.97 4.70 -23.73
C LEU A 73 -3.08 5.20 -24.65
N ILE A 74 -3.23 4.62 -25.85
CA ILE A 74 -4.38 4.89 -26.73
C ILE A 74 -5.70 4.49 -26.04
N ASN A 75 -5.73 3.36 -25.34
CA ASN A 75 -6.90 2.95 -24.57
C ASN A 75 -7.17 3.92 -23.39
N ALA A 76 -6.12 4.35 -22.69
CA ALA A 76 -6.23 5.28 -21.57
C ALA A 76 -6.80 6.65 -22.01
N ILE A 77 -6.32 7.21 -23.12
CA ILE A 77 -6.84 8.49 -23.64
C ILE A 77 -8.29 8.35 -24.13
N ASN A 78 -8.64 7.23 -24.78
CA ASN A 78 -10.01 7.01 -25.28
C ASN A 78 -11.03 6.91 -24.13
N ASN A 79 -10.63 6.34 -22.99
CA ASN A 79 -11.52 6.14 -21.85
C ASN A 79 -11.41 7.25 -20.79
N ASN A 80 -10.60 8.28 -21.02
CA ASN A 80 -10.26 9.30 -20.03
C ASN A 80 -9.82 8.68 -18.68
N GLU A 81 -9.01 7.63 -18.75
CA GLU A 81 -8.52 6.90 -17.58
C GLU A 81 -7.54 7.77 -16.79
N GLN A 82 -7.72 7.83 -15.47
CA GLN A 82 -6.75 8.48 -14.60
C GLN A 82 -5.49 7.63 -14.47
N LEU A 83 -4.36 8.30 -14.61
CA LEU A 83 -3.04 7.69 -14.57
C LEU A 83 -2.25 8.21 -13.38
N PHE A 84 -1.42 7.34 -12.84
CA PHE A 84 -0.30 7.68 -12.00
C PHE A 84 0.98 7.50 -12.81
N MET A 85 1.81 8.54 -12.82
CA MET A 85 3.07 8.54 -13.55
C MET A 85 4.21 8.89 -12.62
N GLU A 86 5.29 8.13 -12.69
CA GLU A 86 6.53 8.39 -11.97
C GLU A 86 7.71 8.43 -12.94
N PHE A 87 8.40 9.56 -12.98
CA PHE A 87 9.58 9.79 -13.78
C PHE A 87 10.81 9.80 -12.89
N ASP A 88 11.72 8.89 -13.13
CA ASP A 88 12.98 8.74 -12.41
C ASP A 88 14.16 9.14 -13.29
N PHE A 89 14.92 10.12 -12.81
CA PHE A 89 16.07 10.67 -13.52
C PHE A 89 17.36 10.10 -12.96
N TYR A 90 18.19 9.59 -13.86
CA TYR A 90 19.46 8.98 -13.56
C TYR A 90 20.61 9.81 -14.15
N ARG A 91 21.67 9.93 -13.35
CA ARG A 91 22.94 10.53 -13.78
C ARG A 91 24.12 9.68 -13.34
N ILE A 92 25.28 9.91 -13.95
CA ILE A 92 26.54 9.31 -13.52
C ILE A 92 27.11 10.12 -12.36
N ASN A 93 27.36 9.48 -11.23
CA ASN A 93 27.92 10.12 -10.05
C ASN A 93 29.45 10.23 -10.12
N ARG A 94 30.05 10.87 -9.11
CA ARG A 94 31.52 11.07 -9.04
C ARG A 94 32.34 9.78 -9.04
N PHE A 95 31.72 8.64 -8.74
CA PHE A 95 32.35 7.32 -8.73
C PHE A 95 32.09 6.52 -10.02
N GLY A 96 31.51 7.16 -11.05
CA GLY A 96 31.20 6.51 -12.33
C GLY A 96 30.01 5.56 -12.29
N ARG A 97 29.17 5.62 -11.24
CA ARG A 97 27.98 4.76 -11.09
C ARG A 97 26.72 5.54 -11.42
N TRP A 98 25.73 4.86 -12.00
CA TRP A 98 24.39 5.40 -12.16
C TRP A 98 23.73 5.60 -10.78
N GLU A 99 23.19 6.78 -10.55
CA GLU A 99 22.38 7.09 -9.37
C GLU A 99 21.09 7.78 -9.79
N LYS A 100 19.97 7.37 -9.16
CA LYS A 100 18.71 8.10 -9.24
C LYS A 100 18.86 9.37 -8.41
N TYR A 101 18.74 10.54 -9.03
CA TYR A 101 18.97 11.82 -8.34
C TYR A 101 17.76 12.74 -8.30
N TYR A 102 16.81 12.58 -9.22
CA TYR A 102 15.61 13.40 -9.32
C TYR A 102 14.40 12.51 -9.63
N ASN A 103 13.24 12.89 -9.11
CA ASN A 103 11.99 12.15 -9.26
C ASN A 103 10.84 13.13 -9.45
N ILE A 104 9.98 12.89 -10.45
CA ILE A 104 8.72 13.62 -10.66
C ILE A 104 7.57 12.63 -10.62
N GLN A 105 6.60 12.86 -9.75
CA GLN A 105 5.36 12.09 -9.68
C GLN A 105 4.19 12.96 -10.11
N LEU A 106 3.34 12.42 -10.99
CA LEU A 106 2.06 12.99 -11.37
C LEU A 106 0.93 12.10 -10.85
N ARG A 107 -0.07 12.72 -10.21
CA ARG A 107 -1.29 12.04 -9.74
C ARG A 107 -2.51 12.67 -10.36
N GLY A 108 -3.55 11.87 -10.58
CA GLY A 108 -4.74 12.28 -11.33
C GLY A 108 -4.36 12.75 -12.74
N ALA A 109 -3.41 12.06 -13.37
CA ALA A 109 -2.91 12.45 -14.68
C ALA A 109 -3.87 11.98 -15.79
N LEU A 110 -4.21 12.84 -16.73
CA LEU A 110 -5.06 12.56 -17.89
C LEU A 110 -4.28 12.85 -19.17
N LEU A 111 -4.36 11.93 -20.12
CA LEU A 111 -3.73 12.11 -21.43
C LEU A 111 -4.54 13.13 -22.24
N SER A 112 -3.89 14.21 -22.66
CA SER A 112 -4.51 15.26 -23.47
C SER A 112 -4.26 15.08 -24.97
N ALA A 113 -3.08 14.56 -25.34
CA ALA A 113 -2.73 14.30 -26.74
C ALA A 113 -1.65 13.21 -26.84
N ILE A 114 -1.71 12.41 -27.91
CA ILE A 114 -0.68 11.44 -28.29
C ILE A 114 -0.39 11.65 -29.78
N ASN A 115 0.86 11.95 -30.13
CA ASN A 115 1.31 12.13 -31.50
C ASN A 115 2.37 11.09 -31.84
N HIS A 116 2.06 10.15 -32.73
CA HIS A 116 3.04 9.19 -33.24
C HIS A 116 3.82 9.80 -34.41
N LEU A 117 5.13 9.63 -34.40
CA LEU A 117 6.04 10.06 -35.45
C LEU A 117 6.83 8.86 -35.96
N PHE A 118 6.53 8.48 -37.21
CA PHE A 118 7.27 7.47 -37.96
C PHE A 118 8.11 8.18 -39.01
N THR A 119 9.44 8.09 -38.88
CA THR A 119 10.36 8.83 -39.75
C THR A 119 11.44 7.91 -40.28
N GLU A 120 11.71 8.02 -41.58
CA GLU A 120 12.74 7.22 -42.24
C GLU A 120 14.13 7.53 -41.62
N ASN A 121 14.89 6.49 -41.32
CA ASN A 121 16.22 6.55 -40.67
C ASN A 121 16.26 7.17 -39.26
N ASN A 122 15.11 7.37 -38.62
CA ASN A 122 15.00 7.79 -37.24
C ASN A 122 14.26 6.74 -36.42
N LEU A 123 14.25 6.93 -35.09
CA LEU A 123 13.48 6.08 -34.21
C LEU A 123 12.01 6.49 -34.24
N ASP A 124 11.13 5.50 -34.35
CA ASP A 124 9.70 5.71 -34.22
C ASP A 124 9.39 6.13 -32.78
N THR A 125 8.80 7.31 -32.64
CA THR A 125 8.59 7.96 -31.35
C THR A 125 7.13 8.35 -31.19
N GLU A 126 6.72 8.53 -29.94
CA GLU A 126 5.45 9.16 -29.61
C GLU A 126 5.65 10.27 -28.59
N ALA A 127 5.07 11.43 -28.90
CA ALA A 127 5.01 12.59 -28.03
C ALA A 127 3.66 12.62 -27.32
N ILE A 128 3.68 12.64 -26.00
CA ILE A 128 2.50 12.52 -25.14
C ILE A 128 2.39 13.78 -24.29
N THR A 129 1.22 14.42 -24.31
CA THR A 129 0.88 15.57 -23.47
C THR A 129 -0.10 15.14 -22.39
N VAL A 130 0.18 15.54 -21.15
CA VAL A 130 -0.52 15.09 -19.95
C VAL A 130 -0.95 16.29 -19.12
N SER A 131 -2.24 16.37 -18.79
CA SER A 131 -2.74 17.22 -17.71
C SER A 131 -2.71 16.45 -16.40
N TYR A 132 -2.54 17.12 -15.28
CA TYR A 132 -2.43 16.48 -13.98
C TYR A 132 -3.00 17.38 -12.89
N GLU A 133 -3.56 16.76 -11.86
CA GLU A 133 -4.11 17.47 -10.71
C GLU A 133 -3.06 17.72 -9.63
N TYR A 134 -2.06 16.83 -9.52
CA TYR A 134 -0.99 16.96 -8.54
C TYR A 134 0.36 16.60 -9.15
N ILE A 135 1.38 17.38 -8.76
CA ILE A 135 2.78 17.13 -9.09
C ILE A 135 3.61 17.13 -7.80
N LEU A 136 4.52 16.16 -7.69
CA LEU A 136 5.58 16.11 -6.69
C LEU A 136 6.92 15.99 -7.39
N SER A 137 7.82 16.92 -7.14
CA SER A 137 9.19 16.91 -7.65
C SER A 137 10.16 16.83 -6.48
N ARG A 138 11.10 15.87 -6.53
CA ARG A 138 12.09 15.63 -5.46
C ARG A 138 13.49 15.53 -6.02
N HIS A 139 14.43 16.24 -5.43
CA HIS A 139 15.85 16.01 -5.61
C HIS A 139 16.38 15.08 -4.52
N LEU A 140 16.50 13.80 -4.83
CA LEU A 140 16.75 12.71 -3.87
C LEU A 140 18.09 12.83 -3.13
N ILE A 141 19.11 13.42 -3.77
CA ILE A 141 20.45 13.56 -3.14
C ILE A 141 20.57 14.84 -2.30
N ALA A 142 19.76 15.87 -2.62
CA ALA A 142 19.82 17.18 -1.97
C ALA A 142 18.66 17.36 -0.97
N ASN A 143 17.74 16.39 -0.90
CA ASN A 143 16.57 16.37 -0.04
C ASN A 143 15.70 17.63 -0.15
N THR A 144 15.58 18.17 -1.35
CA THR A 144 14.64 19.25 -1.64
C THR A 144 13.43 18.69 -2.36
N GLU A 145 12.25 19.15 -1.97
CA GLU A 145 10.99 18.74 -2.58
C GLU A 145 10.09 19.93 -2.83
N PHE A 146 9.29 19.79 -3.88
CA PHE A 146 8.23 20.70 -4.25
C PHE A 146 7.00 19.87 -4.57
N SER A 147 5.87 20.18 -3.96
CA SER A 147 4.60 19.62 -4.38
C SER A 147 3.57 20.71 -4.57
N TYR A 148 2.68 20.49 -5.53
CA TYR A 148 1.58 21.39 -5.81
C TYR A 148 0.35 20.62 -6.24
N LEU A 149 -0.77 21.00 -5.64
CA LEU A 149 -2.09 20.50 -5.98
C LEU A 149 -2.83 21.60 -6.74
N ALA A 150 -3.13 21.34 -8.02
CA ALA A 150 -3.83 22.29 -8.88
C ALA A 150 -5.30 22.50 -8.45
N PHE A 151 -5.89 21.53 -7.73
CA PHE A 151 -7.28 21.59 -7.26
C PHE A 151 -7.40 21.12 -5.79
N PRO A 152 -7.56 22.04 -4.82
CA PRO A 152 -7.59 21.73 -3.38
C PRO A 152 -8.65 20.68 -2.97
N ASP A 153 -9.81 20.71 -3.63
CA ASP A 153 -10.97 19.90 -3.24
C ASP A 153 -10.88 18.43 -3.70
N ASN A 154 -9.90 18.07 -4.56
CA ASN A 154 -9.81 16.77 -5.21
C ASN A 154 -8.69 15.86 -4.69
N TYR A 155 -7.91 16.27 -3.69
CA TYR A 155 -6.76 15.49 -3.21
C TYR A 155 -7.13 14.03 -2.86
N ASN A 156 -8.29 13.82 -2.24
CA ASN A 156 -8.79 12.50 -1.82
C ASN A 156 -9.28 11.61 -2.98
N ARG A 157 -9.35 12.14 -4.21
CA ARG A 157 -9.73 11.40 -5.43
C ARG A 157 -8.54 11.08 -6.34
N LEU A 158 -7.34 11.51 -5.98
CA LEU A 158 -6.15 11.25 -6.78
C LEU A 158 -5.84 9.75 -6.77
N PHE A 159 -5.96 9.11 -7.93
CA PHE A 159 -5.51 7.72 -8.09
C PHE A 159 -4.03 7.58 -7.72
N ILE A 160 -3.74 6.73 -6.73
CA ILE A 160 -2.39 6.37 -6.29
C ILE A 160 -2.27 4.85 -6.32
N PRO A 161 -1.39 4.28 -7.16
CA PRO A 161 -1.21 2.85 -7.24
C PRO A 161 -0.46 2.34 -6.01
N ARG A 162 -0.75 1.10 -5.61
CA ARG A 162 -0.07 0.40 -4.52
C ARG A 162 1.46 0.44 -4.74
N PRO A 163 2.28 0.76 -3.73
CA PRO A 163 3.73 0.80 -3.90
C PRO A 163 4.27 -0.57 -4.33
N LYS A 164 5.19 -0.58 -5.31
CA LYS A 164 5.95 -1.79 -5.70
C LYS A 164 6.75 -2.27 -4.49
N THR A 165 6.30 -3.33 -3.81
CA THR A 165 7.18 -4.08 -2.89
C THR A 165 8.36 -4.57 -3.72
N LYS A 166 9.58 -4.18 -3.35
CA LYS A 166 10.79 -4.70 -3.99
C LYS A 166 10.68 -6.23 -3.99
N ALA A 167 10.69 -6.85 -5.17
CA ALA A 167 10.95 -8.27 -5.31
C ALA A 167 12.39 -8.53 -4.84
N GLY A 168 12.59 -8.57 -3.53
CA GLY A 168 13.82 -9.00 -2.92
C GLY A 168 13.93 -10.50 -3.10
N ASN A 169 14.96 -10.94 -3.82
CA ASN A 169 15.42 -12.33 -3.97
C ASN A 169 14.92 -13.26 -2.85
N GLY A 170 13.77 -13.91 -3.11
CA GLY A 170 12.97 -14.65 -2.14
C GLY A 170 13.49 -16.04 -1.81
N PHE A 171 14.77 -16.15 -1.45
CA PHE A 171 15.34 -17.42 -0.98
C PHE A 171 15.97 -17.35 0.41
N LYS A 172 16.15 -16.17 1.02
CA LYS A 172 16.69 -16.07 2.39
C LYS A 172 15.66 -16.16 3.52
N THR A 173 14.36 -16.16 3.21
CA THR A 173 13.27 -16.21 4.20
C THR A 173 12.54 -17.55 4.31
N LEU A 174 12.83 -18.51 3.41
CA LEU A 174 12.13 -19.80 3.36
C LEU A 174 12.85 -20.93 4.13
N ASN A 175 13.93 -20.62 4.85
CA ASN A 175 14.77 -21.60 5.51
C ASN A 175 14.58 -21.62 7.05
N SER A 176 13.36 -21.37 7.53
CA SER A 176 13.02 -21.29 8.96
C SER A 176 12.38 -22.58 9.49
N LYS A 177 12.36 -22.77 10.82
CA LYS A 177 11.70 -23.93 11.45
C LYS A 177 10.23 -24.06 11.06
N ALA A 178 9.53 -22.93 10.88
CA ALA A 178 8.12 -22.93 10.50
C ALA A 178 7.89 -23.53 9.10
N VAL A 179 8.75 -23.18 8.13
CA VAL A 179 8.72 -23.78 6.79
C VAL A 179 9.04 -25.27 6.85
N GLY A 180 10.01 -25.67 7.69
CA GLY A 180 10.30 -27.07 7.98
C GLY A 180 9.10 -27.88 8.47
N ARG A 181 8.35 -27.34 9.44
CA ARG A 181 7.14 -27.99 9.98
C ARG A 181 6.02 -28.09 8.95
N LEU A 182 5.83 -27.06 8.13
CA LEU A 182 4.85 -27.07 7.04
C LEU A 182 5.20 -28.10 5.96
N LEU A 183 6.49 -28.24 5.63
CA LEU A 183 6.96 -29.27 4.70
C LEU A 183 6.75 -30.68 5.28
N ALA A 184 6.98 -30.87 6.58
CA ALA A 184 6.71 -32.15 7.24
C ALA A 184 5.21 -32.49 7.22
N ALA A 185 4.35 -31.51 7.54
CA ALA A 185 2.89 -31.67 7.44
C ALA A 185 2.44 -31.96 6.00
N GLY A 186 2.98 -31.24 5.01
CA GLY A 186 2.71 -31.45 3.58
C GLY A 186 3.19 -32.81 3.08
N GLY A 187 4.34 -33.29 3.56
CA GLY A 187 4.89 -34.61 3.25
C GLY A 187 4.04 -35.75 3.80
N ILE A 188 3.53 -35.62 5.04
CA ILE A 188 2.56 -36.57 5.61
C ILE A 188 1.26 -36.55 4.80
N TYR A 189 0.73 -35.36 4.51
CA TYR A 189 -0.54 -35.19 3.80
C TYR A 189 -0.50 -35.79 2.39
N ASN A 190 0.59 -35.55 1.64
CA ASN A 190 0.76 -36.09 0.29
C ASN A 190 1.30 -37.53 0.26
N GLY A 191 1.58 -38.15 1.41
CA GLY A 191 2.24 -39.45 1.47
C GLY A 191 3.64 -39.46 0.85
N ASN A 192 4.27 -38.29 0.71
CA ASN A 192 5.59 -38.09 0.10
C ASN A 192 6.54 -37.45 1.13
N ILE A 193 6.85 -38.19 2.18
CA ILE A 193 7.69 -37.72 3.27
C ILE A 193 9.11 -37.41 2.75
N GLU A 194 9.69 -38.32 1.95
CA GLU A 194 11.07 -38.19 1.45
C GLU A 194 11.27 -36.98 0.54
N GLY A 195 10.36 -36.70 -0.41
CA GLY A 195 10.51 -35.55 -1.31
C GLY A 195 10.38 -34.20 -0.60
N PHE A 196 9.50 -34.13 0.40
CA PHE A 196 9.34 -32.92 1.21
C PHE A 196 10.48 -32.74 2.22
N ARG A 197 11.08 -33.85 2.71
CA ARG A 197 12.31 -33.80 3.49
C ARG A 197 13.48 -33.29 2.66
N GLU A 198 13.68 -33.81 1.45
CA GLU A 198 14.73 -33.34 0.55
C GLU A 198 14.59 -31.84 0.23
N THR A 199 13.34 -31.36 0.14
CA THR A 199 13.03 -29.94 -0.03
C THR A 199 13.44 -29.11 1.18
N ALA A 200 13.18 -29.59 2.41
CA ALA A 200 13.63 -28.93 3.63
C ALA A 200 15.16 -28.88 3.72
N ASP A 201 15.85 -29.96 3.35
CA ASP A 201 17.33 -30.03 3.33
C ASP A 201 17.94 -29.07 2.28
N LYS A 202 17.32 -28.97 1.09
CA LYS A 202 17.71 -28.02 0.03
C LYS A 202 17.53 -26.56 0.42
N LEU A 203 16.49 -26.25 1.20
CA LEU A 203 16.26 -24.89 1.73
C LEU A 203 17.31 -24.50 2.78
N GLY A 204 17.86 -25.47 3.51
CA GLY A 204 18.90 -25.26 4.51
C GLY A 204 18.41 -24.43 5.72
N GLY A 205 19.31 -23.75 6.40
CA GLY A 205 18.97 -22.95 7.59
C GLY A 205 18.37 -23.80 8.72
N ASP A 206 17.27 -23.32 9.30
CA ASP A 206 16.52 -24.00 10.35
C ASP A 206 15.37 -24.90 9.83
N ALA A 207 15.13 -24.94 8.51
CA ALA A 207 14.06 -25.75 7.94
C ALA A 207 14.21 -27.27 8.20
N PRO A 208 15.41 -27.89 8.09
CA PRO A 208 15.59 -29.28 8.46
C PRO A 208 15.26 -29.55 9.93
N ALA A 209 15.71 -28.66 10.84
CA ALA A 209 15.45 -28.79 12.27
C ALA A 209 13.95 -28.65 12.61
N GLY A 210 13.22 -27.77 11.91
CA GLY A 210 11.77 -27.65 12.06
C GLY A 210 11.00 -28.86 11.52
N TYR A 211 11.48 -29.44 10.42
CA TYR A 211 10.94 -30.68 9.85
C TYR A 211 11.12 -31.84 10.82
N ASP A 212 12.34 -32.05 11.33
CA ASP A 212 12.67 -33.09 12.31
C ASP A 212 11.87 -32.91 13.60
N GLN A 213 11.76 -31.69 14.11
CA GLN A 213 10.97 -31.39 15.31
C GLN A 213 9.49 -31.80 15.17
N PHE A 214 8.92 -31.69 13.97
CA PHE A 214 7.54 -32.12 13.70
C PHE A 214 7.43 -33.65 13.65
N MET A 215 8.42 -34.32 13.07
CA MET A 215 8.43 -35.79 12.89
C MET A 215 8.84 -36.57 14.14
N ASP A 216 9.73 -36.02 14.98
CA ASP A 216 10.25 -36.66 16.21
C ASP A 216 9.30 -36.61 17.40
N ASN A 217 8.19 -35.87 17.29
CA ASN A 217 7.20 -35.78 18.36
C ASN A 217 6.34 -37.07 18.41
N LYS A 218 6.87 -38.11 19.06
CA LYS A 218 6.41 -39.51 19.10
C LYS A 218 5.01 -39.79 19.67
N GLY A 219 4.09 -38.83 19.68
CA GLY A 219 2.75 -39.03 20.24
C GLY A 219 1.69 -38.02 19.84
N LEU A 220 1.93 -37.15 18.84
CA LEU A 220 0.95 -36.13 18.46
C LEU A 220 0.66 -36.20 16.95
N LEU A 221 -0.25 -37.10 16.59
CA LEU A 221 -0.89 -37.18 15.27
C LEU A 221 -2.07 -36.20 15.14
N ILE A 222 -1.98 -35.00 15.74
CA ILE A 222 -3.10 -34.06 15.80
C ILE A 222 -2.91 -32.88 14.83
N ALA A 223 -3.64 -32.98 13.73
CA ALA A 223 -4.43 -31.94 13.08
C ALA A 223 -3.75 -30.59 12.77
N GLY A 224 -3.25 -30.48 11.54
CA GLY A 224 -2.99 -29.21 10.86
C GLY A 224 -3.69 -29.12 9.50
N ALA A 225 -4.81 -29.83 9.33
CA ALA A 225 -5.63 -29.77 8.12
C ALA A 225 -7.11 -29.78 8.52
N SER A 226 -7.70 -28.58 8.54
CA SER A 226 -9.15 -28.31 8.55
C SER A 226 -9.89 -28.81 9.81
N ILE A 227 -10.90 -28.10 10.31
CA ILE A 227 -12.28 -28.27 9.85
C ILE A 227 -13.14 -27.23 10.59
N VAL A 228 -14.03 -26.56 9.84
CA VAL A 228 -15.28 -26.04 10.40
C VAL A 228 -16.14 -27.24 10.80
N ALA A 229 -16.28 -27.52 12.10
CA ALA A 229 -17.36 -28.37 12.63
C ALA A 229 -17.52 -28.19 14.15
N GLY A 230 -18.67 -27.62 14.52
CA GLY A 230 -19.51 -28.04 15.64
C GLY A 230 -18.86 -28.28 17.02
N ALA A 231 -19.14 -27.35 17.92
CA ALA A 231 -19.23 -27.50 19.38
C ALA A 231 -19.11 -28.93 19.94
N VAL A 232 -18.20 -29.12 20.91
CA VAL A 232 -18.42 -29.95 22.12
C VAL A 232 -17.27 -29.72 23.13
N LEU A 233 -17.67 -29.17 24.27
CA LEU A 233 -17.11 -29.27 25.63
C LEU A 233 -15.64 -28.87 25.92
N GLY A 234 -15.48 -27.68 26.50
CA GLY A 234 -15.32 -27.61 27.97
C GLY A 234 -13.90 -27.67 28.55
N ARG A 235 -13.43 -26.49 29.01
CA ARG A 235 -12.52 -26.25 30.15
C ARG A 235 -11.12 -26.88 30.11
N MET A 236 -10.13 -26.07 29.73
CA MET A 236 -8.86 -25.97 30.48
C MET A 236 -8.35 -24.52 30.46
N ARG A 237 -7.88 -24.04 31.61
CA ARG A 237 -7.32 -22.71 31.85
C ARG A 237 -5.80 -22.84 32.09
N LEU A 238 -5.05 -21.94 31.44
CA LEU A 238 -3.79 -21.27 31.85
C LEU A 238 -2.49 -22.12 31.93
N PRO A 239 -1.28 -21.51 31.89
CA PRO A 239 -0.91 -20.09 31.63
C PRO A 239 0.28 -19.89 30.66
N ASP A 240 0.59 -18.61 30.43
CA ASP A 240 1.87 -18.02 29.98
C ASP A 240 2.35 -18.31 28.56
N LEU A 241 1.81 -17.50 27.63
CA LEU A 241 2.33 -17.28 26.29
C LEU A 241 2.97 -15.89 26.22
N GLU A 242 3.93 -15.60 27.11
CA GLU A 242 4.81 -14.44 26.96
C GLU A 242 6.10 -14.83 26.24
N SER A 243 6.56 -13.92 25.38
CA SER A 243 7.80 -13.95 24.59
C SER A 243 7.79 -14.80 23.30
N LEU A 244 7.00 -14.36 22.31
CA LEU A 244 7.43 -14.45 20.91
C LEU A 244 7.84 -13.05 20.47
N GLU A 245 9.13 -12.76 20.65
CA GLU A 245 9.80 -11.51 20.28
C GLU A 245 9.41 -11.08 18.85
N HIS A 246 8.55 -10.06 18.77
CA HIS A 246 8.21 -9.36 17.54
C HIS A 246 9.24 -8.25 17.30
N PHE A 247 10.06 -8.39 16.26
CA PHE A 247 10.93 -7.32 15.76
C PHE A 247 10.10 -6.28 14.98
N GLY A 248 9.26 -5.53 15.70
CA GLY A 248 8.52 -4.37 15.20
C GLY A 248 8.71 -3.16 16.13
N ALA A 249 8.46 -1.94 15.63
CA ALA A 249 8.44 -0.76 16.49
C ALA A 249 7.27 -0.86 17.49
N ARG A 250 7.44 -0.38 18.72
CA ARG A 250 6.31 -0.21 19.65
C ARG A 250 5.80 1.21 19.54
N GLY A 251 4.48 1.37 19.48
CA GLY A 251 3.82 2.67 19.59
C GLY A 251 4.27 3.37 20.87
N ALA A 252 4.65 4.65 20.76
CA ALA A 252 5.16 5.42 21.89
C ALA A 252 4.04 5.71 22.91
N VAL A 253 2.79 5.83 22.45
CA VAL A 253 1.63 6.14 23.27
C VAL A 253 0.82 4.89 23.61
N SER A 254 0.49 4.08 22.60
CA SER A 254 -0.33 2.87 22.76
C SER A 254 0.45 1.68 23.33
N GLY A 255 1.79 1.67 23.21
CA GLY A 255 2.64 0.54 23.60
C GLY A 255 2.48 -0.73 22.75
N ARG A 256 1.57 -0.70 21.75
CA ARG A 256 1.26 -1.84 20.87
C ARG A 256 2.40 -2.05 19.85
N PRO A 257 2.78 -3.31 19.57
CA PRO A 257 3.78 -3.60 18.56
C PRO A 257 3.19 -3.45 17.15
N PHE A 258 3.90 -2.76 16.26
CA PHE A 258 3.53 -2.60 14.87
C PHE A 258 4.75 -2.44 13.95
N ASN A 259 4.53 -2.53 12.64
CA ASN A 259 5.56 -2.25 11.64
C ASN A 259 5.24 -0.93 10.91
N PRO A 260 6.06 0.13 11.08
CA PRO A 260 5.84 1.41 10.42
C PRO A 260 5.79 1.33 8.89
N ASP A 261 6.54 0.41 8.29
CA ASP A 261 6.56 0.23 6.84
C ASP A 261 5.25 -0.38 6.29
N LEU A 262 4.45 -1.00 7.16
CA LEU A 262 3.17 -1.63 6.86
C LEU A 262 1.97 -0.82 7.41
N ALA A 263 2.20 0.38 7.92
CA ALA A 263 1.18 1.21 8.58
C ALA A 263 0.33 2.07 7.61
N GLY A 264 0.59 1.99 6.30
CA GLY A 264 -0.14 2.79 5.31
C GLY A 264 0.20 4.27 5.32
N GLY A 265 1.40 4.65 5.77
CA GLY A 265 1.89 6.03 5.79
C GLY A 265 2.71 6.34 7.05
N PRO A 266 3.45 7.46 7.08
CA PRO A 266 4.20 7.87 8.27
C PRO A 266 3.25 8.15 9.45
N ILE A 267 3.78 8.09 10.67
CA ILE A 267 3.09 8.59 11.87
C ILE A 267 3.17 10.12 11.86
N GLU A 268 2.04 10.78 12.06
CA GLU A 268 1.91 12.23 12.12
C GLU A 268 1.53 12.66 13.56
N ASN A 269 1.57 13.97 13.85
CA ASN A 269 1.08 14.51 15.12
C ASN A 269 -0.22 15.26 14.86
N LEU A 270 -1.32 14.52 14.77
CA LEU A 270 -2.65 15.03 14.45
C LEU A 270 -3.42 15.43 15.72
N THR A 271 -4.42 16.29 15.55
CA THR A 271 -5.33 16.73 16.61
C THR A 271 -6.78 16.62 16.14
N THR A 272 -7.68 16.44 17.09
CA THR A 272 -9.13 16.53 16.87
C THR A 272 -9.65 17.97 16.92
N ASP A 273 -8.81 18.94 17.28
CA ASP A 273 -9.21 20.34 17.43
C ASP A 273 -9.73 20.92 16.10
N GLY A 274 -10.93 21.50 16.14
CA GLY A 274 -11.58 22.08 14.96
C GLY A 274 -12.19 21.06 13.99
N VAL A 275 -12.18 19.78 14.32
CA VAL A 275 -12.85 18.75 13.52
C VAL A 275 -14.37 18.94 13.58
N THR A 276 -14.99 18.94 12.41
CA THR A 276 -16.46 18.94 12.27
C THR A 276 -16.91 17.58 11.76
N ILE A 277 -17.77 16.92 12.53
CA ILE A 277 -18.41 15.66 12.11
C ILE A 277 -19.44 16.00 11.04
N ASN A 278 -19.27 15.42 9.85
CA ASN A 278 -20.15 15.66 8.71
C ASN A 278 -20.57 14.34 8.06
N ARG A 279 -21.56 14.42 7.17
CA ARG A 279 -22.15 13.26 6.51
C ARG A 279 -21.14 12.46 5.67
N GLU A 280 -20.17 13.12 5.05
CA GLU A 280 -19.16 12.45 4.21
C GLU A 280 -18.19 11.62 5.05
N GLY A 281 -17.71 12.15 6.17
CA GLY A 281 -16.86 11.39 7.07
C GLY A 281 -17.61 10.26 7.78
N ILE A 282 -18.89 10.44 8.12
CA ILE A 282 -19.72 9.34 8.66
C ILE A 282 -19.80 8.19 7.65
N ALA A 283 -19.97 8.49 6.36
CA ALA A 283 -19.98 7.46 5.32
C ALA A 283 -18.63 6.72 5.21
N ILE A 284 -17.51 7.40 5.48
CA ILE A 284 -16.18 6.77 5.56
C ILE A 284 -16.11 5.82 6.76
N VAL A 285 -16.55 6.26 7.94
CA VAL A 285 -16.59 5.44 9.16
C VAL A 285 -17.44 4.19 8.93
N GLU A 286 -18.65 4.33 8.38
CA GLU A 286 -19.52 3.19 8.06
C GLU A 286 -18.87 2.21 7.07
N LYS A 287 -18.21 2.74 6.03
CA LYS A 287 -17.49 1.91 5.04
C LYS A 287 -16.29 1.20 5.65
N HIS A 288 -15.60 1.83 6.60
CA HIS A 288 -14.49 1.22 7.30
C HIS A 288 -14.97 0.05 8.15
N ILE A 289 -15.91 0.30 9.05
CA ILE A 289 -16.42 -0.65 10.04
C ILE A 289 -17.10 -1.86 9.37
N ALA A 290 -17.82 -1.65 8.27
CA ALA A 290 -18.54 -2.72 7.57
C ALA A 290 -17.63 -3.91 7.14
N ARG A 291 -16.31 -3.72 7.05
CA ARG A 291 -15.36 -4.80 6.71
C ARG A 291 -15.14 -5.82 7.83
N PHE A 292 -15.46 -5.46 9.07
CA PHE A 292 -15.18 -6.29 10.26
C PHE A 292 -16.41 -7.09 10.73
N GLY A 293 -17.54 -6.97 10.03
CA GLY A 293 -18.81 -7.57 10.43
C GLY A 293 -19.64 -6.64 11.31
N HIS A 294 -20.81 -7.13 11.73
CA HIS A 294 -21.72 -6.36 12.56
C HIS A 294 -21.29 -6.42 14.04
N ASP A 295 -21.15 -5.25 14.65
CA ASP A 295 -20.84 -5.06 16.06
C ASP A 295 -21.79 -3.99 16.64
N PRO A 296 -22.62 -4.33 17.63
CA PRO A 296 -23.55 -3.39 18.25
C PRO A 296 -22.89 -2.16 18.88
N VAL A 297 -21.67 -2.29 19.40
CA VAL A 297 -20.92 -1.19 20.03
C VAL A 297 -20.56 -0.12 18.98
N ASN A 298 -20.15 -0.58 17.79
CA ASN A 298 -19.87 0.30 16.66
C ASN A 298 -21.15 0.98 16.13
N GLU A 299 -22.30 0.28 16.16
CA GLU A 299 -23.58 0.85 15.74
C GLU A 299 -24.01 2.02 16.65
N VAL A 300 -23.81 1.90 17.96
CA VAL A 300 -24.07 2.99 18.92
C VAL A 300 -23.24 4.21 18.57
N MET A 301 -21.94 4.04 18.32
CA MET A 301 -21.06 5.16 17.95
C MET A 301 -21.48 5.81 16.63
N ILE A 302 -21.78 5.03 15.58
CA ILE A 302 -22.26 5.56 14.30
C ILE A 302 -23.56 6.36 14.47
N ASN A 303 -24.50 5.87 15.27
CA ASN A 303 -25.76 6.57 15.55
C ASN A 303 -25.52 7.89 16.28
N ARG A 304 -24.57 7.90 17.22
CA ARG A 304 -24.17 9.11 17.94
C ARG A 304 -23.57 10.16 17.00
N LEU A 305 -22.67 9.75 16.09
CA LEU A 305 -22.13 10.64 15.05
C LEU A 305 -23.23 11.24 14.15
N LYS A 306 -24.25 10.45 13.79
CA LYS A 306 -25.40 10.93 13.00
C LYS A 306 -26.26 11.93 13.77
N ASP A 307 -26.40 11.77 15.08
CA ASP A 307 -27.16 12.71 15.91
C ASP A 307 -26.39 14.02 16.15
N ILE A 308 -25.05 13.96 16.22
CA ILE A 308 -24.17 15.14 16.23
C ILE A 308 -24.26 15.91 14.90
N GLU A 309 -24.17 15.21 13.77
CA GLU A 309 -24.27 15.83 12.44
C GLU A 309 -25.61 16.57 12.23
N LYS A 310 -26.69 16.02 12.78
CA LYS A 310 -28.03 16.64 12.78
C LYS A 310 -28.21 17.74 13.84
N GLY A 311 -27.19 18.00 14.67
CA GLY A 311 -27.23 18.98 15.75
C GLY A 311 -28.16 18.61 16.91
N LYS A 312 -28.52 17.34 17.07
CA LYS A 312 -29.37 16.90 18.19
C LYS A 312 -28.62 16.84 19.51
N ILE A 313 -27.33 16.51 19.46
CA ILE A 313 -26.43 16.44 20.62
C ILE A 313 -25.10 17.12 20.26
N PRO A 314 -24.40 17.74 21.22
CA PRO A 314 -23.05 18.27 20.98
C PRO A 314 -22.02 17.13 20.89
N PRO A 315 -20.92 17.31 20.13
CA PRO A 315 -19.83 16.34 20.10
C PRO A 315 -19.05 16.33 21.41
N GLU A 316 -18.71 15.13 21.88
CA GLU A 316 -17.76 14.92 22.96
C GLU A 316 -16.39 14.52 22.43
N GLN A 317 -15.36 14.59 23.27
CA GLN A 317 -14.00 14.24 22.86
C GLN A 317 -13.90 12.81 22.32
N VAL A 318 -14.65 11.87 22.91
CA VAL A 318 -14.66 10.47 22.46
C VAL A 318 -15.33 10.29 21.08
N ASP A 319 -16.31 11.13 20.71
CA ASP A 319 -16.83 11.14 19.33
C ASP A 319 -15.78 11.56 18.33
N LEU A 320 -15.08 12.65 18.67
CA LEU A 320 -14.07 13.23 17.81
C LEU A 320 -12.91 12.25 17.64
N ASN A 321 -12.49 11.60 18.73
CA ASN A 321 -11.48 10.55 18.70
C ASN A 321 -11.93 9.39 17.81
N PHE A 322 -13.11 8.82 18.03
CA PHE A 322 -13.63 7.72 17.24
C PHE A 322 -13.75 8.10 15.75
N TYR A 323 -14.41 9.21 15.45
CA TYR A 323 -14.61 9.68 14.09
C TYR A 323 -13.30 9.90 13.34
N THR A 324 -12.35 10.60 13.96
CA THR A 324 -11.06 10.90 13.32
C THR A 324 -10.18 9.67 13.21
N HIS A 325 -10.17 8.80 14.24
CA HIS A 325 -9.48 7.52 14.25
C HIS A 325 -10.00 6.64 13.10
N GLU A 326 -11.30 6.37 13.03
CA GLU A 326 -11.87 5.48 12.01
C GLU A 326 -11.65 6.04 10.58
N CYS A 327 -11.74 7.36 10.39
CA CYS A 327 -11.44 7.99 9.09
C CYS A 327 -9.97 7.84 8.70
N ARG A 328 -9.05 8.06 9.65
CA ARG A 328 -7.60 7.97 9.41
C ARG A 328 -7.14 6.53 9.23
N GLU A 329 -7.70 5.59 10.00
CA GLU A 329 -7.44 4.17 9.83
C GLU A 329 -7.92 3.69 8.46
N TYR A 330 -9.13 4.08 8.03
CA TYR A 330 -9.59 3.83 6.67
C TYR A 330 -8.65 4.41 5.60
N GLN A 331 -8.15 5.63 5.79
CA GLN A 331 -7.17 6.23 4.87
C GLN A 331 -5.89 5.39 4.78
N ARG A 332 -5.38 4.86 5.92
CA ARG A 332 -4.22 3.97 5.96
C ARG A 332 -4.50 2.65 5.24
N TYR A 333 -5.70 2.07 5.41
CA TYR A 333 -6.15 0.92 4.64
C TYR A 333 -6.15 1.20 3.13
N CYS A 334 -6.66 2.36 2.69
CA CYS A 334 -6.65 2.76 1.29
C CYS A 334 -5.21 2.89 0.75
N ASN A 335 -4.30 3.48 1.52
CA ASN A 335 -2.89 3.60 1.14
C ASN A 335 -2.20 2.24 0.97
N LEU A 336 -2.68 1.20 1.67
CA LEU A 336 -2.24 -0.19 1.52
C LEU A 336 -3.02 -0.97 0.46
N GLY A 337 -3.99 -0.32 -0.20
CA GLY A 337 -4.78 -0.88 -1.29
C GLY A 337 -6.05 -1.62 -0.85
N TRP A 338 -6.50 -1.47 0.39
CA TRP A 338 -7.67 -2.14 0.98
C TRP A 338 -8.86 -1.20 1.15
N GLU A 339 -9.31 -0.60 0.04
CA GLU A 339 -10.50 0.26 0.02
C GLU A 339 -11.79 -0.50 0.32
N THR A 340 -11.82 -1.79 -0.01
CA THR A 340 -12.92 -2.72 0.28
C THR A 340 -12.38 -4.05 0.78
N GLY A 341 -13.11 -4.70 1.69
CA GLY A 341 -12.72 -5.96 2.29
C GLY A 341 -11.44 -5.90 3.12
N GLN A 342 -10.91 -7.07 3.45
CA GLN A 342 -9.63 -7.27 4.14
C GLN A 342 -9.07 -8.65 3.76
N PRO A 343 -7.76 -8.90 3.92
CA PRO A 343 -7.20 -10.22 3.67
C PRO A 343 -7.70 -11.25 4.70
N ASP A 344 -7.82 -12.51 4.29
CA ASP A 344 -8.28 -13.59 5.17
C ASP A 344 -7.19 -14.02 6.18
N GLY A 345 -7.62 -14.44 7.36
CA GLY A 345 -6.76 -15.01 8.40
C GLY A 345 -5.75 -14.02 8.99
N ASP A 346 -4.55 -14.51 9.32
CA ASP A 346 -3.51 -13.75 10.03
C ASP A 346 -3.05 -12.48 9.31
N ALA A 347 -3.17 -12.45 7.97
CA ALA A 347 -2.84 -11.28 7.17
C ALA A 347 -3.82 -10.12 7.40
N GLY A 348 -5.11 -10.42 7.62
CA GLY A 348 -6.13 -9.43 7.97
C GLY A 348 -5.87 -8.81 9.35
N TYR A 349 -5.52 -9.66 10.31
CA TYR A 349 -5.13 -9.20 11.65
C TYR A 349 -3.85 -8.35 11.62
N ALA A 350 -2.84 -8.75 10.84
CA ALA A 350 -1.59 -7.98 10.72
C ALA A 350 -1.83 -6.60 10.09
N LEU A 351 -2.64 -6.55 9.02
CA LEU A 351 -3.06 -5.29 8.39
C LEU A 351 -3.73 -4.37 9.40
N TRP A 352 -4.78 -4.87 10.07
CA TRP A 352 -5.49 -4.13 11.12
C TRP A 352 -4.56 -3.66 12.21
N ASN A 353 -3.73 -4.55 12.76
CA ASN A 353 -2.86 -4.20 13.88
C ASN A 353 -1.87 -3.08 13.51
N HIS A 354 -1.32 -3.10 12.30
CA HIS A 354 -0.38 -2.07 11.86
C HIS A 354 -1.05 -0.73 11.59
N THR A 355 -2.20 -0.72 10.91
CA THR A 355 -2.94 0.51 10.62
C THR A 355 -3.57 1.10 11.88
N HIS A 356 -4.22 0.27 12.71
CA HIS A 356 -4.86 0.68 13.95
C HIS A 356 -3.86 1.28 14.92
N THR A 357 -2.74 0.59 15.15
CA THR A 357 -1.69 1.10 16.05
C THR A 357 -1.13 2.41 15.55
N ALA A 358 -0.88 2.54 14.25
CA ALA A 358 -0.38 3.78 13.69
C ALA A 358 -1.36 4.95 13.83
N THR A 359 -2.66 4.70 13.69
CA THR A 359 -3.69 5.72 13.91
C THR A 359 -3.79 6.14 15.38
N LEU A 360 -3.66 5.20 16.32
CA LEU A 360 -3.59 5.54 17.75
C LEU A 360 -2.42 6.49 18.02
N GLU A 361 -1.26 6.25 17.40
CA GLU A 361 -0.10 7.14 17.53
C GLU A 361 -0.33 8.51 16.87
N ASP A 362 -1.04 8.58 15.74
CA ASP A 362 -1.35 9.86 15.05
C ASP A 362 -2.07 10.84 15.99
N TYR A 363 -3.02 10.33 16.79
CA TYR A 363 -3.86 11.13 17.71
C TYR A 363 -3.44 11.03 19.18
N LYS A 364 -2.33 10.34 19.47
CA LYS A 364 -1.83 10.10 20.84
C LYS A 364 -2.87 9.44 21.76
N LEU A 365 -3.58 8.46 21.21
CA LEU A 365 -4.53 7.63 21.94
C LEU A 365 -3.81 6.40 22.50
N LYS A 366 -4.23 5.94 23.68
CA LYS A 366 -3.64 4.74 24.30
C LYS A 366 -4.23 3.46 23.72
N GLY A 367 -5.41 3.56 23.09
CA GLY A 367 -6.18 2.41 22.61
C GLY A 367 -6.95 1.73 23.72
N GLU A 368 -7.23 2.45 24.81
CA GLU A 368 -8.16 2.00 25.85
C GLU A 368 -9.61 2.13 25.32
N LEU A 369 -10.52 1.28 25.81
CA LEU A 369 -11.92 1.28 25.34
C LEU A 369 -12.56 2.68 25.42
N ASN A 370 -12.30 3.40 26.51
CA ASN A 370 -12.85 4.74 26.76
C ASN A 370 -12.22 5.84 25.89
N ASP A 371 -11.10 5.57 25.20
CA ASP A 371 -10.50 6.54 24.27
C ASP A 371 -11.31 6.65 22.98
N LEU A 372 -11.97 5.55 22.58
CA LEU A 372 -12.66 5.40 21.29
C LEU A 372 -14.17 5.12 21.43
N TYR A 373 -14.64 4.60 22.56
CA TYR A 373 -16.04 4.23 22.74
C TYR A 373 -16.68 5.03 23.87
N HIS A 374 -17.82 5.65 23.57
CA HIS A 374 -18.64 6.35 24.56
C HIS A 374 -19.29 5.35 25.52
N GLN A 375 -19.60 5.79 26.74
CA GLN A 375 -20.19 4.95 27.79
C GLN A 375 -21.48 4.25 27.32
N ASP A 376 -22.33 4.95 26.57
CA ASP A 376 -23.55 4.37 25.96
C ASP A 376 -23.29 3.15 25.07
N ALA A 377 -22.12 3.08 24.43
CA ALA A 377 -21.71 1.93 23.62
C ALA A 377 -21.18 0.79 24.48
N LEU A 378 -20.54 1.11 25.61
CA LEU A 378 -19.98 0.14 26.55
C LEU A 378 -21.03 -0.50 27.46
N ASP A 379 -22.12 0.21 27.72
CA ASP A 379 -23.25 -0.25 28.54
C ASP A 379 -24.30 -1.04 27.72
N TYR A 380 -24.06 -1.29 26.43
CA TYR A 380 -25.00 -1.99 25.55
C TYR A 380 -25.35 -3.42 26.01
N ASP A 381 -24.46 -4.07 26.79
CA ASP A 381 -24.63 -5.44 27.31
C ASP A 381 -25.16 -5.51 28.77
N ASN A 382 -25.55 -4.38 29.39
CA ASN A 382 -26.05 -4.34 30.78
C ASN A 382 -27.59 -4.31 30.90
#